data_AF-R5F9C7-F1
#
_entry.id   AF-R5F9C7-F1
#
_cell.length_a   1.000
_cell.length_b   1.000
_cell.length_c   1.000
_cell.angle_alpha   90.00
_cell.angle_beta   90.00
_cell.angle_gamma   90.00
#
_symmetry.space_group_name_H-M   'P 1'
#
loop_
_entity.id
_entity.type
_entity.pdbx_description
1 polymer ?
#
loop_
_entity_poly.entity_id
_entity_poly.type
_entity_poly.pdbx_seq_one_letter_code
_entity_poly.pdbx_strand_id
1 'polypeptide(L)'
;MNETVIKPASTRNGQMVKIRCRNNGGVFEVPIGSTVEDAYKVSGVTMDHGPVCVRVNNKTEGMHYRIYHNKDLEFLDMRHPSASRCYTRTLFFVLCKAVHQLWPQSEVVIDIPVSNGYFCDLKIGHEVTIEDVAAVKAQMEEYIAAGLPIRRHEMTTDDAIDLFQKLGYTSKVKLLRTSGSLYTTVYDIDGYYDYYYGSLLTNTRQIYLFGLEKYFDGLLLRIPSLKAPGLLPEMIHQDKMFEIFKEHHRWQDIIGVRTVGDFNEAVENGRTTELINVSEALQEKKISRIADEIAGRKGVKLVLIAGPSSSGKTTTCKRLSIQLLANGIQPLQISLDDYFVDREQTPRGANGDYDYESIYALNLKKINEQFNALFRGEEIELPKYNFQTGKSEASGKRLKMGPHNVLVVEGIHALNPELTSQIPQPLIYRVFASALTTILLDTHNYIPTTDNRLLRRIIRDYKYRGVNAQETIRRWPSVRAGEAKWIFPFQENADATFNTAMLFEIAVIKQQASPLLEQVPENAPEYSEAYRLLKFLRYFRPIPNRDIPPTSLLREFLGGSSFKY
;
A
#
# COMPACT_ATOMS: atom_id res chain seq x y z
N MET A 1 -23.31 -29.52 28.94
CA MET A 1 -24.23 -28.42 28.59
C MET A 1 -25.16 -28.93 27.52
N ASN A 2 -26.47 -28.74 27.70
CA ASN A 2 -27.52 -29.30 26.84
C ASN A 2 -27.34 -28.89 25.38
N GLU A 3 -27.35 -29.86 24.48
CA GLU A 3 -27.41 -29.67 23.03
C GLU A 3 -28.77 -29.10 22.64
N THR A 4 -28.81 -27.79 22.42
CA THR A 4 -29.96 -27.15 21.78
C THR A 4 -29.85 -27.37 20.28
N VAL A 5 -30.48 -28.45 19.80
CA VAL A 5 -30.69 -28.72 18.36
C VAL A 5 -31.50 -27.58 17.75
N ILE A 6 -30.85 -26.70 17.00
CA ILE A 6 -31.51 -25.66 16.20
C ILE A 6 -32.20 -26.37 15.03
N LYS A 7 -33.53 -26.52 15.12
CA LYS A 7 -34.36 -26.97 13.99
C LYS A 7 -34.23 -26.00 12.80
N PRO A 8 -34.22 -26.50 11.54
CA PRO A 8 -34.22 -25.64 10.37
C PRO A 8 -35.50 -24.80 10.34
N ALA A 9 -35.35 -23.51 10.04
CA ALA A 9 -36.44 -22.56 9.98
C ALA A 9 -37.48 -23.02 8.95
N SER A 10 -38.66 -23.41 9.45
CA SER A 10 -39.87 -23.60 8.67
C SER A 10 -40.16 -22.34 7.86
N THR A 11 -40.40 -22.50 6.56
CA THR A 11 -40.91 -21.50 5.61
C THR A 11 -42.01 -20.64 6.23
N ARG A 12 -41.64 -19.46 6.74
CA ARG A 12 -42.58 -18.37 7.05
C ARG A 12 -42.81 -17.60 5.77
N ASN A 13 -44.05 -17.18 5.50
CA ASN A 13 -44.37 -16.12 4.54
C ASN A 13 -43.49 -14.90 4.85
N GLY A 14 -42.33 -14.83 4.21
CA GLY A 14 -41.24 -13.95 4.59
C GLY A 14 -41.47 -12.59 3.98
N GLN A 15 -41.46 -11.55 4.81
CA GLN A 15 -41.33 -10.19 4.31
C GLN A 15 -40.16 -10.12 3.32
N MET A 16 -40.41 -9.48 2.18
CA MET A 16 -39.42 -9.33 1.12
C MET A 16 -38.69 -7.98 1.27
N VAL A 17 -37.43 -7.93 0.87
CA VAL A 17 -36.64 -6.71 0.79
C VAL A 17 -36.23 -6.44 -0.64
N LYS A 18 -36.27 -5.16 -1.01
CA LYS A 18 -36.01 -4.69 -2.36
C LYS A 18 -34.52 -4.43 -2.56
N ILE A 19 -33.96 -5.01 -3.62
CA ILE A 19 -32.55 -4.94 -3.97
C ILE A 19 -32.39 -4.22 -5.31
N ARG A 20 -31.70 -3.08 -5.30
CA ARG A 20 -31.23 -2.47 -6.56
C ARG A 20 -29.88 -3.07 -6.91
N CYS A 21 -29.77 -3.70 -8.07
CA CYS A 21 -28.54 -4.29 -8.56
C CYS A 21 -27.84 -3.35 -9.54
N ARG A 22 -26.66 -2.85 -9.18
CA ARG A 22 -25.89 -1.92 -10.01
C ARG A 22 -25.30 -2.59 -11.25
N ASN A 23 -25.02 -3.90 -11.21
CA ASN A 23 -24.42 -4.62 -12.33
C ASN A 23 -25.31 -4.65 -13.57
N ASN A 24 -26.64 -4.77 -13.38
CA ASN A 24 -27.62 -4.83 -14.48
C ASN A 24 -28.63 -3.67 -14.48
N GLY A 25 -28.56 -2.76 -13.51
CA GLY A 25 -29.49 -1.63 -13.34
C GLY A 25 -30.90 -2.02 -12.86
N GLY A 26 -31.15 -3.32 -12.65
CA GLY A 26 -32.45 -3.87 -12.30
C GLY A 26 -32.77 -3.79 -10.81
N VAL A 27 -34.01 -4.13 -10.50
CA VAL A 27 -34.48 -4.27 -9.12
C VAL A 27 -35.19 -5.61 -8.96
N PHE A 28 -34.84 -6.35 -7.92
CA PHE A 28 -35.48 -7.61 -7.56
C PHE A 28 -35.73 -7.67 -6.06
N GLU A 29 -36.46 -8.69 -5.61
CA GLU A 29 -36.79 -8.89 -4.21
C GLU A 29 -36.21 -10.21 -3.70
N VAL A 30 -35.76 -10.21 -2.44
CA VAL A 30 -35.32 -11.42 -1.75
C VAL A 30 -35.98 -11.50 -0.37
N PRO A 31 -36.19 -12.70 0.20
CA PRO A 31 -36.68 -12.83 1.56
C PRO A 31 -35.75 -12.15 2.59
N ILE A 32 -36.30 -11.53 3.63
CA ILE A 32 -35.52 -11.01 4.76
C ILE A 32 -34.64 -12.12 5.35
N GLY A 33 -33.37 -11.80 5.58
CA GLY A 33 -32.36 -12.70 6.11
C GLY A 33 -31.57 -13.45 5.03
N SER A 34 -31.95 -13.36 3.76
CA SER A 34 -31.21 -13.94 2.63
C SER A 34 -29.77 -13.41 2.60
N THR A 35 -28.83 -14.26 2.18
CA THR A 35 -27.47 -13.82 1.95
C THR A 35 -27.35 -13.08 0.61
N VAL A 36 -26.29 -12.29 0.44
CA VAL A 36 -25.97 -11.70 -0.87
C VAL A 36 -25.58 -12.77 -1.90
N GLU A 37 -25.13 -13.96 -1.48
CA GLU A 37 -24.97 -15.12 -2.36
C GLU A 37 -26.31 -15.62 -2.90
N ASP A 38 -27.35 -15.69 -2.06
CA ASP A 38 -28.72 -16.02 -2.50
C ASP A 38 -29.24 -14.96 -3.47
N ALA A 39 -29.00 -13.68 -3.15
CA ALA A 39 -29.34 -12.56 -4.03
C ALA A 39 -28.61 -12.63 -5.38
N TYR A 40 -27.34 -13.06 -5.41
CA TYR A 40 -26.59 -13.23 -6.66
C TYR A 40 -27.24 -14.28 -7.57
N LYS A 41 -27.63 -15.43 -7.01
CA LYS A 41 -28.25 -16.55 -7.77
C LYS A 41 -29.52 -16.15 -8.51
N VAL A 42 -30.30 -15.20 -7.96
CA VAL A 42 -31.54 -14.70 -8.57
C VAL A 42 -31.38 -13.36 -9.30
N SER A 43 -30.19 -12.75 -9.25
CA SER A 43 -29.95 -11.42 -9.83
C SER A 43 -29.90 -11.40 -11.36
N GLY A 44 -29.67 -12.57 -11.99
CA GLY A 44 -29.41 -12.67 -13.44
C GLY A 44 -28.04 -12.13 -13.87
N VAL A 45 -27.15 -11.79 -12.93
CA VAL A 45 -25.77 -11.38 -13.21
C VAL A 45 -24.91 -12.62 -13.41
N THR A 46 -24.09 -12.60 -14.46
CA THR A 46 -23.11 -13.65 -14.76
C THR A 46 -21.70 -13.08 -14.75
N MET A 47 -20.75 -13.80 -14.15
CA MET A 47 -19.34 -13.44 -14.07
C MET A 47 -18.48 -14.69 -14.32
N ASP A 48 -17.45 -14.59 -15.17
CA ASP A 48 -16.62 -15.73 -15.60
C ASP A 48 -16.04 -16.55 -14.44
N HIS A 49 -15.56 -15.85 -13.41
CA HIS A 49 -14.96 -16.44 -12.21
C HIS A 49 -15.85 -16.23 -10.97
N GLY A 50 -17.14 -15.94 -11.18
CA GLY A 50 -18.09 -15.63 -10.11
C GLY A 50 -17.79 -14.33 -9.35
N PRO A 51 -18.67 -13.97 -8.41
CA PRO A 51 -18.46 -12.83 -7.53
C PRO A 51 -17.49 -13.24 -6.41
N VAL A 52 -16.48 -12.43 -6.20
CA VAL A 52 -15.51 -12.61 -5.11
C VAL A 52 -16.01 -11.93 -3.84
N CYS A 53 -16.64 -10.77 -3.98
CA CYS A 53 -17.29 -10.04 -2.90
C CYS A 53 -18.39 -9.13 -3.46
N VAL A 54 -19.04 -8.35 -2.59
CA VAL A 54 -20.11 -7.44 -2.97
C VAL A 54 -19.91 -6.06 -2.34
N ARG A 55 -20.39 -5.01 -3.02
CA ARG A 55 -20.57 -3.69 -2.45
C ARG A 55 -22.02 -3.53 -1.99
N VAL A 56 -22.24 -3.41 -0.69
CA VAL A 56 -23.55 -3.19 -0.07
C VAL A 56 -23.64 -1.74 0.37
N ASN A 57 -24.47 -0.92 -0.29
CA ASN A 57 -24.57 0.53 -0.02
C ASN A 57 -23.17 1.20 0.03
N ASN A 58 -22.35 0.98 -1.01
CA ASN A 58 -20.96 1.46 -1.08
C ASN A 58 -19.99 0.91 -0.01
N LYS A 59 -20.34 -0.11 0.80
CA LYS A 59 -19.42 -0.80 1.71
C LYS A 59 -19.05 -2.17 1.17
N THR A 60 -17.76 -2.53 1.13
CA THR A 60 -17.33 -3.86 0.69
C THR A 60 -17.65 -4.90 1.77
N GLU A 61 -18.40 -5.93 1.40
CA GLU A 61 -18.82 -7.04 2.26
C GLU A 61 -18.60 -8.40 1.54
N GLY A 62 -18.48 -9.47 2.31
CA GLY A 62 -18.32 -10.83 1.78
C GLY A 62 -19.66 -11.43 1.31
N MET A 63 -19.58 -12.53 0.56
CA MET A 63 -20.77 -13.17 -0.01
C MET A 63 -21.74 -13.77 1.05
N HIS A 64 -21.29 -13.91 2.28
CA HIS A 64 -22.09 -14.37 3.43
C HIS A 64 -22.96 -13.26 4.07
N TYR A 65 -22.83 -11.99 3.64
CA TYR A 65 -23.56 -10.86 4.22
C TYR A 65 -25.08 -11.09 4.15
N ARG A 66 -25.78 -10.91 5.29
CA ARG A 66 -27.24 -11.09 5.38
C ARG A 66 -28.00 -9.79 5.21
N ILE A 67 -29.07 -9.86 4.43
CA ILE A 67 -29.88 -8.71 4.03
C ILE A 67 -31.15 -8.64 4.88
N TYR A 68 -31.30 -7.58 5.68
CA TYR A 68 -32.50 -7.35 6.51
C TYR A 68 -33.33 -6.13 6.10
N HIS A 69 -32.77 -5.28 5.22
CA HIS A 69 -33.41 -4.06 4.73
C HIS A 69 -33.12 -3.89 3.25
N ASN A 70 -33.77 -2.93 2.60
CA ASN A 70 -33.47 -2.58 1.21
C ASN A 70 -32.00 -2.18 1.04
N LYS A 71 -31.36 -2.65 -0.03
CA LYS A 71 -29.95 -2.41 -0.33
C LYS A 71 -29.70 -2.10 -1.80
N ASP A 72 -28.66 -1.32 -2.05
CA ASP A 72 -27.98 -1.26 -3.34
C ASP A 72 -26.82 -2.27 -3.32
N LEU A 73 -26.82 -3.21 -4.26
CA LEU A 73 -25.78 -4.24 -4.40
C LEU A 73 -25.00 -4.07 -5.70
N GLU A 74 -23.69 -4.26 -5.62
CA GLU A 74 -22.81 -4.40 -6.78
C GLU A 74 -21.85 -5.57 -6.55
N PHE A 75 -22.01 -6.65 -7.31
CA PHE A 75 -21.13 -7.80 -7.28
C PHE A 75 -19.80 -7.48 -7.95
N LEU A 76 -18.71 -7.91 -7.33
CA LEU A 76 -17.34 -7.56 -7.73
C LEU A 76 -16.54 -8.82 -8.01
N ASP A 77 -15.86 -8.85 -9.15
CA ASP A 77 -14.90 -9.88 -9.53
C ASP A 77 -13.45 -9.40 -9.30
N MET A 78 -12.47 -10.24 -9.64
CA MET A 78 -11.04 -9.97 -9.46
C MET A 78 -10.52 -8.69 -10.14
N ARG A 79 -11.27 -8.08 -11.06
CA ARG A 79 -10.87 -6.81 -11.70
C ARG A 79 -11.00 -5.63 -10.74
N HIS A 80 -11.79 -5.77 -9.68
CA HIS A 80 -11.95 -4.73 -8.67
C HIS A 80 -10.94 -4.88 -7.51
N PRO A 81 -10.25 -3.81 -7.07
CA PRO A 81 -9.25 -3.90 -5.98
C PRO A 81 -9.79 -4.50 -4.67
N SER A 82 -11.02 -4.19 -4.28
CA SER A 82 -11.66 -4.80 -3.10
C SER A 82 -11.80 -6.32 -3.19
N ALA A 83 -12.19 -6.82 -4.36
CA ALA A 83 -12.32 -8.26 -4.61
C ALA A 83 -10.94 -8.93 -4.67
N SER A 84 -9.97 -8.33 -5.36
CA SER A 84 -8.58 -8.81 -5.36
C SER A 84 -8.03 -8.98 -3.94
N ARG A 85 -8.29 -8.02 -3.03
CA ARG A 85 -7.91 -8.16 -1.60
C ARG A 85 -8.67 -9.28 -0.87
N CYS A 86 -9.96 -9.47 -1.13
CA CYS A 86 -10.76 -10.57 -0.57
C CYS A 86 -10.19 -11.94 -0.98
N TYR A 87 -9.92 -12.11 -2.28
CA TYR A 87 -9.32 -13.31 -2.85
C TYR A 87 -7.93 -13.58 -2.26
N THR A 88 -7.09 -12.54 -2.22
CA THR A 88 -5.73 -12.62 -1.68
C THR A 88 -5.71 -13.04 -0.22
N ARG A 89 -6.58 -12.50 0.64
CA ARG A 89 -6.68 -12.93 2.04
C ARG A 89 -7.12 -14.37 2.17
N THR A 90 -7.99 -14.83 1.27
CA THR A 90 -8.40 -16.24 1.25
C THR A 90 -7.21 -17.14 0.91
N LEU A 91 -6.37 -16.73 -0.05
CA LEU A 91 -5.11 -17.43 -0.34
C LEU A 91 -4.17 -17.45 0.86
N PHE A 92 -4.03 -16.34 1.60
CA PHE A 92 -3.25 -16.32 2.84
C PHE A 92 -3.78 -17.35 3.84
N PHE A 93 -5.10 -17.47 4.00
CA PHE A 93 -5.71 -18.40 4.95
C PHE A 93 -5.43 -19.86 4.57
N VAL A 94 -5.62 -20.20 3.29
CA VAL A 94 -5.35 -21.55 2.78
C VAL A 94 -3.86 -21.88 2.87
N LEU A 95 -2.98 -20.91 2.59
CA LEU A 95 -1.53 -21.06 2.74
C LEU A 95 -1.13 -21.31 4.20
N CYS A 96 -1.63 -20.50 5.14
CA CYS A 96 -1.31 -20.67 6.56
C CYS A 96 -1.80 -22.02 7.09
N LYS A 97 -3.02 -22.47 6.70
CA LYS A 97 -3.50 -23.83 7.01
C LYS A 97 -2.56 -24.89 6.44
N ALA A 98 -2.16 -24.77 5.18
CA ALA A 98 -1.31 -25.76 4.51
C ALA A 98 0.06 -25.90 5.18
N VAL A 99 0.71 -24.78 5.52
CA VAL A 99 1.99 -24.78 6.24
C VAL A 99 1.81 -25.39 7.63
N HIS A 100 0.76 -25.01 8.37
CA HIS A 100 0.47 -25.55 9.70
C HIS A 100 0.20 -27.07 9.67
N GLN A 101 -0.48 -27.56 8.64
CA GLN A 101 -0.74 -29.00 8.48
C GLN A 101 0.56 -29.78 8.26
N LEU A 102 1.47 -29.27 7.43
CA LEU A 102 2.74 -29.91 7.11
C LEU A 102 3.71 -29.81 8.30
N TRP A 103 3.72 -28.66 8.99
CA TRP A 103 4.59 -28.37 10.12
C TRP A 103 3.80 -27.72 11.27
N PRO A 104 3.24 -28.49 12.22
CA PRO A 104 2.36 -27.96 13.27
C PRO A 104 2.97 -26.89 14.20
N GLN A 105 4.29 -26.83 14.30
CA GLN A 105 5.02 -25.84 15.09
C GLN A 105 5.51 -24.63 14.25
N SER A 106 5.04 -24.52 13.00
CA SER A 106 5.48 -23.45 12.11
C SER A 106 4.90 -22.10 12.49
N GLU A 107 5.62 -21.03 12.15
CA GLU A 107 5.08 -19.67 12.07
C GLU A 107 5.11 -19.18 10.62
N VAL A 108 4.04 -18.51 10.19
CA VAL A 108 3.96 -17.86 8.89
C VAL A 108 3.81 -16.36 9.10
N VAL A 109 4.62 -15.58 8.39
CA VAL A 109 4.47 -14.13 8.32
C VAL A 109 4.18 -13.73 6.89
N ILE A 110 2.97 -13.20 6.66
CA ILE A 110 2.57 -12.58 5.40
C ILE A 110 3.08 -11.16 5.39
N ASP A 111 4.11 -10.91 4.59
CA ASP A 111 4.96 -9.75 4.80
C ASP A 111 4.94 -8.80 3.60
N ILE A 112 5.84 -9.00 2.64
CA ILE A 112 6.20 -7.98 1.66
C ILE A 112 5.43 -8.16 0.36
N PRO A 113 4.63 -7.17 -0.10
CA PRO A 113 4.16 -7.15 -1.48
C PRO A 113 5.34 -6.88 -2.42
N VAL A 114 5.73 -7.89 -3.20
CA VAL A 114 6.91 -7.87 -4.08
C VAL A 114 6.65 -8.75 -5.30
N SER A 115 7.30 -8.47 -6.43
CA SER A 115 7.26 -9.36 -7.61
C SER A 115 5.83 -9.73 -8.10
N ASN A 116 4.88 -8.78 -8.02
CA ASN A 116 3.46 -9.00 -8.33
C ASN A 116 2.77 -10.08 -7.46
N GLY A 117 3.32 -10.35 -6.28
CA GLY A 117 2.81 -11.29 -5.29
C GLY A 117 3.13 -10.83 -3.87
N TYR A 118 3.20 -11.80 -2.96
CA TYR A 118 3.49 -11.59 -1.55
C TYR A 118 4.58 -12.54 -1.08
N PHE A 119 5.67 -11.98 -0.59
CA PHE A 119 6.66 -12.77 0.14
C PHE A 119 6.05 -13.23 1.47
N CYS A 120 6.17 -14.52 1.75
CA CYS A 120 5.80 -15.11 3.01
C CYS A 120 7.05 -15.68 3.66
N ASP A 121 7.36 -15.22 4.87
CA ASP A 121 8.44 -15.77 5.70
C ASP A 121 7.89 -16.97 6.47
N LEU A 122 8.56 -18.12 6.33
CA LEU A 122 8.15 -19.39 6.91
C LEU A 122 9.19 -19.82 7.93
N LYS A 123 8.78 -19.94 9.19
CA LYS A 123 9.58 -20.54 10.25
C LYS A 123 9.14 -21.99 10.44
N ILE A 124 9.70 -22.90 9.64
CA ILE A 124 9.34 -24.33 9.65
C ILE A 124 10.36 -25.22 10.38
N GLY A 125 11.39 -24.63 10.99
CA GLY A 125 12.45 -25.33 11.72
C GLY A 125 13.73 -25.57 10.92
N HIS A 126 13.70 -25.34 9.62
CA HIS A 126 14.85 -25.36 8.69
C HIS A 126 14.69 -24.29 7.61
N GLU A 127 15.70 -24.10 6.77
CA GLU A 127 15.65 -23.17 5.64
C GLU A 127 14.69 -23.69 4.57
N VAL A 128 13.77 -22.84 4.10
CA VAL A 128 12.75 -23.21 3.11
C VAL A 128 13.39 -23.71 1.82
N THR A 129 13.10 -24.95 1.42
CA THR A 129 13.59 -25.56 0.18
C THR A 129 12.57 -25.48 -0.97
N ILE A 130 12.97 -25.88 -2.17
CA ILE A 130 12.05 -25.94 -3.33
C ILE A 130 10.99 -27.03 -3.10
N GLU A 131 11.40 -28.14 -2.46
CA GLU A 131 10.55 -29.25 -2.09
C GLU A 131 9.49 -28.83 -1.05
N ASP A 132 9.88 -28.00 -0.07
CA ASP A 132 8.94 -27.45 0.91
C ASP A 132 7.85 -26.61 0.20
N VAL A 133 8.24 -25.73 -0.73
CA VAL A 133 7.28 -24.91 -1.50
C VAL A 133 6.38 -25.79 -2.36
N ALA A 134 6.91 -26.84 -2.98
CA ALA A 134 6.14 -27.80 -3.75
C ALA A 134 5.13 -28.56 -2.88
N ALA A 135 5.52 -28.96 -1.66
CA ALA A 135 4.63 -29.60 -0.70
C ALA A 135 3.49 -28.69 -0.25
N VAL A 136 3.80 -27.43 0.09
CA VAL A 136 2.78 -26.42 0.44
C VAL A 136 1.81 -26.22 -0.72
N LYS A 137 2.33 -26.10 -1.96
CA LYS A 137 1.50 -25.94 -3.14
C LYS A 137 0.55 -27.12 -3.36
N ALA A 138 1.05 -28.35 -3.29
CA ALA A 138 0.24 -29.55 -3.42
C ALA A 138 -0.86 -29.60 -2.34
N GLN A 139 -0.53 -29.24 -1.09
CA GLN A 139 -1.49 -29.21 0.00
C GLN A 139 -2.59 -28.15 -0.21
N MET A 140 -2.24 -26.96 -0.71
CA MET A 140 -3.21 -25.93 -1.06
C MET A 140 -4.13 -26.37 -2.21
N GLU A 141 -3.57 -27.01 -3.25
CA GLU A 141 -4.34 -27.55 -4.39
C GLU A 141 -5.33 -28.62 -3.93
N GLU A 142 -4.93 -29.48 -2.98
CA GLU A 142 -5.81 -30.47 -2.36
C GLU A 142 -7.00 -29.82 -1.65
N TYR A 143 -6.76 -28.80 -0.83
CA TYR A 143 -7.84 -28.07 -0.13
C TYR A 143 -8.79 -27.36 -1.10
N ILE A 144 -8.27 -26.82 -2.20
CA ILE A 144 -9.07 -26.16 -3.24
C ILE A 144 -9.93 -27.18 -3.99
N ALA A 145 -9.36 -28.33 -4.37
CA ALA A 145 -10.08 -29.41 -5.03
C ALA A 145 -11.21 -29.97 -4.14
N ALA A 146 -10.91 -30.18 -2.85
CA ALA A 146 -11.87 -30.64 -1.85
C ALA A 146 -13.04 -29.65 -1.67
N GLY A 147 -12.83 -28.36 -1.93
CA GLY A 147 -13.87 -27.33 -1.79
C GLY A 147 -14.32 -27.16 -0.33
N LEU A 148 -13.36 -26.95 0.57
CA LEU A 148 -13.60 -26.76 1.99
C LEU A 148 -14.43 -25.47 2.23
N PRO A 149 -15.52 -25.54 3.02
CA PRO A 149 -16.28 -24.36 3.38
C PRO A 149 -15.49 -23.47 4.34
N ILE A 150 -15.46 -22.16 4.06
CA ILE A 150 -14.87 -21.15 4.92
C ILE A 150 -15.99 -20.56 5.77
N ARG A 151 -16.00 -20.89 7.06
CA ARG A 151 -17.03 -20.47 8.00
C ARG A 151 -16.62 -19.20 8.70
N ARG A 152 -17.62 -18.37 8.99
CA ARG A 152 -17.46 -17.11 9.71
C ARG A 152 -18.14 -17.23 11.07
N HIS A 153 -17.39 -16.94 12.13
CA HIS A 153 -17.87 -16.91 13.50
C HIS A 153 -17.76 -15.48 14.04
N GLU A 154 -18.88 -14.93 14.49
CA GLU A 154 -18.88 -13.69 15.26
C GLU A 154 -18.95 -14.06 16.74
N MET A 155 -17.99 -13.57 17.51
CA MET A 155 -17.87 -13.80 18.95
C MET A 155 -17.43 -12.52 19.64
N THR A 156 -17.49 -12.49 20.97
CA THR A 156 -16.97 -11.33 21.71
C THR A 156 -15.47 -11.20 21.46
N THR A 157 -14.95 -9.98 21.52
CA THR A 157 -13.51 -9.77 21.32
C THR A 157 -12.68 -10.46 22.41
N ASP A 158 -13.21 -10.59 23.63
CA ASP A 158 -12.57 -11.33 24.72
C ASP A 158 -12.50 -12.84 24.42
N ASP A 159 -13.58 -13.45 23.93
CA ASP A 159 -13.57 -14.87 23.52
C ASP A 159 -12.56 -15.13 22.38
N ALA A 160 -12.46 -14.20 21.43
CA ALA A 160 -11.48 -14.29 20.35
C ALA A 160 -10.04 -14.16 20.86
N ILE A 161 -9.80 -13.28 21.84
CA ILE A 161 -8.50 -13.15 22.51
C ILE A 161 -8.15 -14.47 23.22
N ASP A 162 -9.07 -15.05 23.97
CA ASP A 162 -8.85 -16.32 24.68
C ASP A 162 -8.59 -17.48 23.72
N LEU A 163 -9.31 -17.54 22.60
CA LEU A 163 -9.09 -18.53 21.53
C LEU A 163 -7.66 -18.41 20.98
N PHE A 164 -7.27 -17.22 20.54
CA PHE A 164 -5.95 -17.01 19.93
C PHE A 164 -4.80 -17.13 20.93
N GLN A 165 -5.04 -16.83 22.20
CA GLN A 165 -4.07 -17.06 23.26
C GLN A 165 -3.82 -18.55 23.48
N LYS A 166 -4.87 -19.39 23.45
CA LYS A 166 -4.72 -20.86 23.53
C LYS A 166 -4.00 -21.45 22.31
N LEU A 167 -4.19 -20.84 21.13
CA LEU A 167 -3.52 -21.22 19.89
C LEU A 167 -2.09 -20.66 19.76
N GLY A 168 -1.64 -19.80 20.69
CA GLY A 168 -0.30 -19.21 20.66
C GLY A 168 -0.12 -18.00 19.73
N TYR A 169 -1.18 -17.46 19.15
CA TYR A 169 -1.11 -16.32 18.20
C TYR A 169 -0.99 -14.97 18.91
N THR A 170 0.20 -14.71 19.46
CA THR A 170 0.50 -13.54 20.29
C THR A 170 0.27 -12.20 19.55
N SER A 171 0.66 -12.09 18.29
CA SER A 171 0.47 -10.86 17.48
C SER A 171 -1.01 -10.45 17.37
N LYS A 172 -1.89 -11.41 17.13
CA LYS A 172 -3.35 -11.20 17.05
C LYS A 172 -3.93 -10.82 18.40
N VAL A 173 -3.50 -11.49 19.48
CA VAL A 173 -3.93 -11.16 20.85
C VAL A 173 -3.63 -9.71 21.18
N LYS A 174 -2.40 -9.24 20.92
CA LYS A 174 -2.00 -7.84 21.16
C LYS A 174 -2.81 -6.84 20.33
N LEU A 175 -3.03 -7.15 19.04
CA LEU A 175 -3.85 -6.32 18.16
C LEU A 175 -5.30 -6.21 18.67
N LEU A 176 -5.92 -7.33 19.04
CA LEU A 176 -7.32 -7.38 19.45
C LEU A 176 -7.56 -6.66 20.78
N ARG A 177 -6.65 -6.83 21.76
CA ARG A 177 -6.69 -6.12 23.06
C ARG A 177 -6.73 -4.60 22.91
N THR A 178 -6.06 -4.08 21.88
CA THR A 178 -5.95 -2.64 21.62
C THR A 178 -6.95 -2.13 20.57
N SER A 179 -7.75 -3.02 19.97
CA SER A 179 -8.68 -2.68 18.87
C SER A 179 -9.90 -1.87 19.32
N GLY A 180 -10.30 -1.99 20.59
CA GLY A 180 -11.50 -1.35 21.15
C GLY A 180 -12.82 -1.82 20.53
N SER A 181 -12.86 -3.01 19.91
CA SER A 181 -14.08 -3.61 19.38
C SER A 181 -14.75 -4.51 20.42
N LEU A 182 -16.09 -4.58 20.40
CA LEU A 182 -16.86 -5.48 21.26
C LEU A 182 -16.94 -6.91 20.70
N TYR A 183 -16.98 -7.01 19.37
CA TYR A 183 -17.11 -8.27 18.64
C TYR A 183 -16.02 -8.38 17.59
N THR A 184 -15.51 -9.60 17.44
CA THR A 184 -14.49 -9.96 16.47
C THR A 184 -15.04 -11.07 15.57
N THR A 185 -14.73 -10.98 14.29
CA THR A 185 -14.99 -12.06 13.34
C THR A 185 -13.78 -12.97 13.24
N VAL A 186 -13.97 -14.26 13.51
CA VAL A 186 -12.98 -15.33 13.34
C VAL A 186 -13.44 -16.22 12.19
N TYR A 187 -12.50 -16.64 11.35
CA TYR A 187 -12.74 -17.57 10.25
C TYR A 187 -12.27 -18.97 10.61
N ASP A 188 -13.00 -19.98 10.13
CA ASP A 188 -12.70 -21.40 10.29
C ASP A 188 -12.63 -22.07 8.92
N ILE A 189 -11.60 -22.87 8.72
CA ILE A 189 -11.48 -23.80 7.59
C ILE A 189 -11.02 -25.16 8.10
N ASP A 190 -12.01 -26.02 8.35
CA ASP A 190 -11.77 -27.40 8.78
C ASP A 190 -10.92 -27.46 10.07
N GLY A 191 -11.41 -26.77 11.12
CA GLY A 191 -10.79 -26.74 12.45
C GLY A 191 -9.60 -25.78 12.59
N TYR A 192 -9.14 -25.16 11.50
CA TYR A 192 -8.10 -24.15 11.52
C TYR A 192 -8.71 -22.76 11.62
N TYR A 193 -8.48 -22.08 12.76
CA TYR A 193 -9.06 -20.78 13.08
C TYR A 193 -8.07 -19.63 12.86
N ASP A 194 -8.55 -18.53 12.28
CA ASP A 194 -7.73 -17.33 12.07
C ASP A 194 -8.56 -16.04 12.02
N TYR A 195 -7.87 -14.91 12.12
CA TYR A 195 -8.39 -13.56 12.01
C TYR A 195 -7.86 -12.89 10.75
N TYR A 196 -8.75 -12.29 9.97
CA TYR A 196 -8.40 -11.46 8.83
C TYR A 196 -9.11 -10.11 8.86
N TYR A 197 -8.37 -9.05 8.51
CA TYR A 197 -8.92 -7.71 8.34
C TYR A 197 -9.72 -7.61 7.03
N GLY A 198 -10.99 -8.03 7.06
CA GLY A 198 -11.91 -7.98 5.94
C GLY A 198 -12.56 -9.32 5.63
N SER A 199 -13.34 -9.37 4.56
CA SER A 199 -14.01 -10.60 4.13
C SER A 199 -13.08 -11.54 3.36
N LEU A 200 -13.43 -12.83 3.41
CA LEU A 200 -12.87 -13.93 2.64
C LEU A 200 -13.92 -14.50 1.68
N LEU A 201 -13.48 -15.35 0.75
CA LEU A 201 -14.34 -16.24 -0.02
C LEU A 201 -15.10 -17.20 0.91
N THR A 202 -16.22 -17.76 0.47
CA THR A 202 -17.06 -18.66 1.27
C THR A 202 -16.65 -20.13 1.12
N ASN A 203 -15.86 -20.46 0.09
CA ASN A 203 -15.37 -21.80 -0.16
C ASN A 203 -14.02 -21.77 -0.89
N THR A 204 -13.12 -22.71 -0.56
CA THR A 204 -11.80 -22.79 -1.22
C THR A 204 -11.87 -23.06 -2.71
N ARG A 205 -12.91 -23.74 -3.21
CA ARG A 205 -13.10 -24.01 -4.65
C ARG A 205 -13.23 -22.74 -5.48
N GLN A 206 -13.56 -21.61 -4.86
CA GLN A 206 -13.61 -20.31 -5.53
C GLN A 206 -12.21 -19.76 -5.87
N ILE A 207 -11.16 -20.31 -5.25
CA ILE A 207 -9.78 -20.03 -5.63
C ILE A 207 -9.46 -20.80 -6.91
N TYR A 208 -9.61 -20.13 -8.05
CA TYR A 208 -9.39 -20.72 -9.36
C TYR A 208 -7.94 -20.60 -9.89
N LEU A 209 -7.09 -19.74 -9.32
CA LEU A 209 -5.73 -19.50 -9.80
C LEU A 209 -4.83 -18.89 -8.72
N PHE A 210 -3.68 -19.51 -8.49
CA PHE A 210 -2.59 -18.98 -7.67
C PHE A 210 -1.25 -19.57 -8.13
N GLY A 211 -0.15 -18.95 -7.70
CA GLY A 211 1.18 -19.51 -7.89
C GLY A 211 1.96 -19.51 -6.59
N LEU A 212 2.89 -20.46 -6.47
CA LEU A 212 3.86 -20.54 -5.39
C LEU A 212 5.23 -20.85 -5.96
N GLU A 213 6.21 -20.05 -5.58
CA GLU A 213 7.60 -20.21 -6.00
C GLU A 213 8.55 -19.97 -4.82
N LYS A 214 9.68 -20.67 -4.80
CA LYS A 214 10.75 -20.35 -3.84
C LYS A 214 11.25 -18.94 -4.12
N TYR A 215 11.36 -18.12 -3.08
CA TYR A 215 11.81 -16.75 -3.20
C TYR A 215 12.68 -16.39 -2.01
N PHE A 216 13.98 -16.18 -2.28
CA PHE A 216 14.99 -16.00 -1.24
C PHE A 216 14.91 -17.11 -0.16
N ASP A 217 14.78 -16.72 1.11
CA ASP A 217 14.68 -17.55 2.31
C ASP A 217 13.24 -17.93 2.68
N GLY A 218 12.28 -17.67 1.80
CA GLY A 218 10.87 -18.00 1.99
C GLY A 218 10.20 -18.40 0.68
N LEU A 219 8.94 -18.01 0.53
CA LEU A 219 8.18 -18.25 -0.69
C LEU A 219 7.50 -16.98 -1.21
N LEU A 220 7.16 -17.00 -2.49
CA LEU A 220 6.36 -15.98 -3.15
C LEU A 220 4.99 -16.55 -3.50
N LEU A 221 3.94 -16.01 -2.87
CA LEU A 221 2.55 -16.24 -3.24
C LEU A 221 2.15 -15.30 -4.37
N ARG A 222 1.93 -15.84 -5.57
CA ARG A 222 1.52 -15.10 -6.77
C ARG A 222 0.00 -15.11 -6.90
N ILE A 223 -0.57 -13.94 -7.20
CA ILE A 223 -2.02 -13.74 -7.33
C ILE A 223 -2.42 -13.41 -8.78
N PRO A 224 -3.70 -13.61 -9.16
CA PRO A 224 -4.17 -13.26 -10.48
C PRO A 224 -4.05 -11.76 -10.81
N SER A 225 -3.82 -11.44 -12.08
CA SER A 225 -3.78 -10.07 -12.57
C SER A 225 -5.14 -9.39 -12.48
N LEU A 226 -5.19 -8.16 -11.95
CA LEU A 226 -6.41 -7.34 -11.96
C LEU A 226 -6.89 -7.04 -13.39
N LYS A 227 -5.98 -6.94 -14.36
CA LYS A 227 -6.33 -6.66 -15.77
C LYS A 227 -6.76 -7.91 -16.52
N ALA A 228 -6.15 -9.05 -16.19
CA ALA A 228 -6.40 -10.33 -16.84
C ALA A 228 -6.55 -11.42 -15.76
N PRO A 229 -7.75 -11.56 -15.15
CA PRO A 229 -7.97 -12.44 -14.00
C PRO A 229 -7.62 -13.91 -14.21
N GLY A 230 -7.51 -14.40 -15.45
CA GLY A 230 -7.09 -15.76 -15.77
C GLY A 230 -5.59 -15.98 -15.85
N LEU A 231 -4.75 -14.97 -15.59
CA LEU A 231 -3.29 -15.04 -15.74
C LEU A 231 -2.57 -14.60 -14.47
N LEU A 232 -1.44 -15.27 -14.18
CA LEU A 232 -0.47 -14.80 -13.20
C LEU A 232 0.50 -13.81 -13.89
N PRO A 233 0.65 -12.57 -13.37
CA PRO A 233 1.65 -11.64 -13.89
C PRO A 233 3.06 -12.24 -13.84
N GLU A 234 3.93 -11.85 -14.76
CA GLU A 234 5.34 -12.27 -14.75
C GLU A 234 6.00 -11.97 -13.40
N MET A 235 6.80 -12.92 -12.92
CA MET A 235 7.61 -12.78 -11.73
C MET A 235 8.86 -11.98 -12.08
N ILE A 236 9.02 -10.83 -11.42
CA ILE A 236 10.17 -9.94 -11.61
C ILE A 236 11.03 -10.03 -10.35
N HIS A 237 12.30 -10.43 -10.47
CA HIS A 237 13.19 -10.46 -9.32
C HIS A 237 13.54 -9.04 -8.86
N GLN A 238 13.48 -8.79 -7.54
CA GLN A 238 13.59 -7.44 -6.96
C GLN A 238 14.51 -7.45 -5.74
N ASP A 239 15.81 -7.66 -5.98
CA ASP A 239 16.85 -7.79 -4.94
C ASP A 239 16.95 -6.55 -4.04
N LYS A 240 17.06 -5.35 -4.64
CA LYS A 240 17.28 -4.13 -3.87
C LYS A 240 16.07 -3.81 -3.02
N MET A 241 14.87 -4.02 -3.55
CA MET A 241 13.64 -3.84 -2.79
C MET A 241 13.58 -4.79 -1.60
N PHE A 242 13.86 -6.08 -1.82
CA PHE A 242 13.83 -7.09 -0.76
C PHE A 242 14.84 -6.83 0.36
N GLU A 243 16.07 -6.41 0.02
CA GLU A 243 17.10 -6.06 1.01
C GLU A 243 16.68 -4.89 1.92
N ILE A 244 15.91 -3.91 1.43
CA ILE A 244 15.42 -2.81 2.27
C ILE A 244 14.42 -3.33 3.30
N PHE A 245 13.50 -4.20 2.89
CA PHE A 245 12.56 -4.78 3.83
C PHE A 245 13.30 -5.59 4.90
N LYS A 246 14.29 -6.41 4.52
CA LYS A 246 15.17 -7.10 5.49
C LYS A 246 15.90 -6.14 6.42
N GLU A 247 16.46 -5.04 5.91
CA GLU A 247 17.08 -4.00 6.73
C GLU A 247 16.08 -3.44 7.76
N HIS A 248 14.86 -3.09 7.34
CA HIS A 248 13.84 -2.56 8.23
C HIS A 248 13.30 -3.57 9.24
N HIS A 249 13.12 -4.82 8.84
CA HIS A 249 12.71 -5.90 9.73
C HIS A 249 13.73 -6.12 10.84
N ARG A 250 15.04 -6.11 10.53
CA ARG A 250 16.10 -6.18 11.55
C ARG A 250 15.99 -5.03 12.56
N TRP A 251 15.71 -3.80 12.10
CA TRP A 251 15.51 -2.67 13.00
C TRP A 251 14.26 -2.81 13.87
N GLN A 252 13.15 -3.28 13.31
CA GLN A 252 11.91 -3.53 14.05
C GLN A 252 12.10 -4.60 15.14
N ASP A 253 12.91 -5.63 14.89
CA ASP A 253 13.29 -6.62 15.91
C ASP A 253 14.06 -5.99 17.06
N ILE A 254 15.05 -5.16 16.74
CA ILE A 254 15.87 -4.47 17.74
C ILE A 254 15.01 -3.52 18.59
N ILE A 255 14.05 -2.82 17.98
CA ILE A 255 13.12 -1.91 18.66
C ILE A 255 12.08 -2.69 19.49
N GLY A 256 11.78 -3.93 19.09
CA GLY A 256 10.72 -4.76 19.67
C GLY A 256 9.32 -4.38 19.19
N VAL A 257 9.18 -3.83 17.98
CA VAL A 257 7.89 -3.42 17.40
C VAL A 257 7.79 -3.88 15.95
N ARG A 258 7.09 -5.00 15.73
CA ARG A 258 6.80 -5.54 14.39
C ARG A 258 5.34 -5.39 13.98
N THR A 259 4.44 -5.40 14.94
CA THR A 259 3.00 -5.35 14.70
C THR A 259 2.35 -4.12 15.32
N VAL A 260 1.14 -3.78 14.85
CA VAL A 260 0.35 -2.71 15.44
C VAL A 260 0.01 -2.99 16.90
N GLY A 261 -0.15 -4.25 17.29
CA GLY A 261 -0.29 -4.65 18.70
C GLY A 261 0.92 -4.23 19.54
N ASP A 262 2.14 -4.57 19.10
CA ASP A 262 3.38 -4.17 19.79
C ASP A 262 3.52 -2.64 19.86
N PHE A 263 3.20 -1.96 18.76
CA PHE A 263 3.25 -0.52 18.68
C PHE A 263 2.28 0.14 19.67
N ASN A 264 1.04 -0.34 19.74
CA ASN A 264 0.02 0.20 20.64
C ASN A 264 0.43 0.01 22.11
N GLU A 265 0.93 -1.18 22.48
CA GLU A 265 1.47 -1.44 23.81
C GLU A 265 2.63 -0.47 24.14
N ALA A 266 3.55 -0.23 23.20
CA ALA A 266 4.64 0.70 23.40
C ALA A 266 4.15 2.15 23.62
N VAL A 267 3.13 2.59 22.88
CA VAL A 267 2.51 3.91 23.05
C VAL A 267 1.82 4.02 24.41
N GLU A 268 1.05 3.01 24.83
CA GLU A 268 0.36 2.96 26.11
C GLU A 268 1.33 2.96 27.30
N ASN A 269 2.49 2.32 27.14
CA ASN A 269 3.58 2.31 28.12
C ASN A 269 4.46 3.58 28.08
N GLY A 270 4.06 4.63 27.35
CA GLY A 270 4.78 5.92 27.33
C GLY A 270 6.07 5.94 26.50
N ARG A 271 6.33 4.92 25.66
CA ARG A 271 7.54 4.84 24.81
C ARG A 271 7.42 5.60 23.48
N THR A 272 6.41 6.45 23.33
CA THR A 272 6.15 7.23 22.12
C THR A 272 7.36 8.05 21.67
N THR A 273 7.98 8.81 22.57
CA THR A 273 9.12 9.68 22.26
C THR A 273 10.36 8.86 21.84
N GLU A 274 10.58 7.71 22.48
CA GLU A 274 11.65 6.78 22.13
C GLU A 274 11.47 6.27 20.68
N LEU A 275 10.26 5.80 20.35
CA LEU A 275 9.95 5.30 19.00
C LEU A 275 10.14 6.37 17.92
N ILE A 276 9.75 7.62 18.21
CA ILE A 276 9.96 8.76 17.32
C ILE A 276 11.46 8.99 17.12
N ASN A 277 12.22 9.17 18.20
CA ASN A 277 13.63 9.49 18.15
C ASN A 277 14.45 8.42 17.43
N VAL A 278 14.19 7.13 17.71
CA VAL A 278 14.89 6.03 17.05
C VAL A 278 14.55 5.99 15.56
N SER A 279 13.28 6.11 15.19
CA SER A 279 12.88 6.10 13.77
C SER A 279 13.49 7.27 12.99
N GLU A 280 13.55 8.47 13.58
CA GLU A 280 14.18 9.66 12.97
C GLU A 280 15.69 9.48 12.83
N ALA A 281 16.36 8.95 13.85
CA ALA A 281 17.79 8.66 13.82
C ALA A 281 18.14 7.61 12.74
N LEU A 282 17.31 6.57 12.56
CA LEU A 282 17.51 5.56 11.52
C LEU A 282 17.39 6.17 10.11
N GLN A 283 16.40 7.04 9.88
CA GLN A 283 16.31 7.76 8.60
C GLN A 283 17.52 8.66 8.37
N GLU A 284 17.95 9.42 9.38
CA GLU A 284 19.10 10.31 9.26
C GLU A 284 20.39 9.54 8.93
N LYS A 285 20.62 8.40 9.60
CA LYS A 285 21.75 7.51 9.32
C LYS A 285 21.76 7.00 7.89
N LYS A 286 20.61 6.65 7.33
CA LYS A 286 20.49 6.18 5.95
C LYS A 286 20.73 7.31 4.94
N ILE A 287 20.20 8.51 5.17
CA ILE A 287 20.42 9.67 4.30
C ILE A 287 21.90 10.08 4.31
N SER A 288 22.52 10.14 5.50
CA SER A 288 23.96 10.43 5.64
C SER A 288 24.81 9.39 4.89
N ARG A 289 24.50 8.09 5.02
CA ARG A 289 25.19 7.04 4.24
C ARG A 289 25.09 7.26 2.73
N ILE A 290 23.90 7.61 2.22
CA ILE A 290 23.71 7.91 0.79
C ILE A 290 24.56 9.13 0.38
N ALA A 291 24.64 10.16 1.22
CA ALA A 291 25.49 11.32 0.97
C ALA A 291 26.99 10.96 0.95
N ASP A 292 27.43 10.06 1.83
CA ASP A 292 28.80 9.55 1.89
C ASP A 292 29.14 8.73 0.64
N GLU A 293 28.22 7.87 0.19
CA GLU A 293 28.34 7.10 -1.05
C GLU A 293 28.47 8.02 -2.28
N ILE A 294 27.65 9.08 -2.35
CA ILE A 294 27.73 10.08 -3.42
C ILE A 294 29.08 10.82 -3.36
N ALA A 295 29.52 11.25 -2.18
CA ALA A 295 30.77 11.98 -2.00
C ALA A 295 32.01 11.12 -2.31
N GLY A 296 31.94 9.82 -2.04
CA GLY A 296 33.00 8.87 -2.36
C GLY A 296 33.12 8.54 -3.86
N ARG A 297 32.07 8.78 -4.66
CA ARG A 297 32.07 8.53 -6.11
C ARG A 297 32.60 9.73 -6.90
N LYS A 298 33.82 9.61 -7.41
CA LYS A 298 34.41 10.63 -8.30
C LYS A 298 33.58 10.81 -9.57
N GLY A 299 33.26 12.06 -9.90
CA GLY A 299 32.62 12.43 -11.17
C GLY A 299 31.10 12.54 -11.13
N VAL A 300 30.44 12.21 -10.01
CA VAL A 300 28.99 12.44 -9.89
C VAL A 300 28.70 13.94 -10.03
N LYS A 301 27.81 14.29 -10.97
CA LYS A 301 27.36 15.66 -11.24
C LYS A 301 25.84 15.79 -11.16
N LEU A 302 25.11 14.66 -11.18
CA LEU A 302 23.67 14.59 -11.16
C LEU A 302 23.18 13.51 -10.18
N VAL A 303 22.45 13.89 -9.16
CA VAL A 303 21.74 13.01 -8.24
C VAL A 303 20.26 13.06 -8.58
N LEU A 304 19.69 11.93 -8.98
CA LEU A 304 18.28 11.77 -9.36
C LEU A 304 17.52 11.10 -8.23
N ILE A 305 16.44 11.72 -7.76
CA ILE A 305 15.58 11.19 -6.71
C ILE A 305 14.20 10.93 -7.29
N ALA A 306 13.85 9.66 -7.51
CA ALA A 306 12.52 9.26 -7.96
C ALA A 306 11.79 8.48 -6.89
N GLY A 307 10.50 8.30 -7.11
CA GLY A 307 9.61 7.74 -6.13
C GLY A 307 8.17 8.00 -6.51
N PRO A 308 7.25 7.07 -6.21
CA PRO A 308 5.88 7.23 -6.66
C PRO A 308 5.17 8.34 -5.87
N SER A 309 3.95 8.75 -6.24
CA SER A 309 3.28 9.93 -5.66
C SER A 309 3.20 9.89 -4.12
N SER A 310 3.44 11.00 -3.43
CA SER A 310 3.44 11.07 -1.94
C SER A 310 4.47 10.18 -1.24
N SER A 311 5.58 9.83 -1.91
CA SER A 311 6.68 9.11 -1.31
C SER A 311 7.66 9.96 -0.50
N GLY A 312 7.51 11.29 -0.41
CA GLY A 312 8.42 12.16 0.34
C GLY A 312 9.74 12.51 -0.37
N LYS A 313 9.76 12.47 -1.72
CA LYS A 313 10.93 12.85 -2.55
C LYS A 313 11.41 14.26 -2.23
N THR A 314 10.51 15.24 -2.19
CA THR A 314 10.86 16.65 -2.00
C THR A 314 11.55 16.87 -0.65
N THR A 315 11.06 16.26 0.44
CA THR A 315 11.76 16.33 1.73
C THR A 315 13.07 15.53 1.73
N THR A 316 13.10 14.35 1.09
CA THR A 316 14.33 13.56 0.93
C THR A 316 15.41 14.35 0.20
N CYS A 317 15.06 15.07 -0.87
CA CYS A 317 15.95 15.96 -1.62
C CYS A 317 16.56 17.05 -0.74
N LYS A 318 15.73 17.70 0.09
CA LYS A 318 16.19 18.76 1.01
C LYS A 318 17.10 18.22 2.11
N ARG A 319 16.77 17.08 2.71
CA ARG A 319 17.60 16.43 3.74
C ARG A 319 18.92 15.91 3.18
N LEU A 320 18.88 15.21 2.04
CA LEU A 320 20.08 14.74 1.36
C LEU A 320 20.99 15.91 0.96
N SER A 321 20.41 17.02 0.51
CA SER A 321 21.17 18.23 0.21
C SER A 321 21.95 18.79 1.41
N ILE A 322 21.37 18.75 2.61
CA ILE A 322 22.09 19.16 3.83
C ILE A 322 23.27 18.23 4.09
N GLN A 323 23.07 16.91 3.97
CA GLN A 323 24.13 15.93 4.17
C GLN A 323 25.25 16.03 3.12
N LEU A 324 24.89 16.30 1.86
CA LEU A 324 25.88 16.59 0.81
C LEU A 324 26.70 17.85 1.14
N LEU A 325 26.06 18.90 1.65
CA LEU A 325 26.75 20.11 2.07
C LEU A 325 27.70 19.86 3.23
N ALA A 326 27.32 19.02 4.20
CA ALA A 326 28.21 18.57 5.27
C ALA A 326 29.44 17.80 4.75
N ASN A 327 29.28 17.09 3.62
CA ASN A 327 30.36 16.42 2.90
C ASN A 327 31.15 17.34 1.94
N GLY A 328 30.94 18.66 2.01
CA GLY A 328 31.66 19.64 1.18
C GLY A 328 31.18 19.72 -0.28
N ILE A 329 30.03 19.12 -0.59
CA ILE A 329 29.40 19.17 -1.92
C ILE A 329 28.25 20.17 -1.86
N GLN A 330 28.24 21.16 -2.74
CA GLN A 330 27.20 22.19 -2.73
C GLN A 330 26.05 21.80 -3.69
N PRO A 331 24.90 21.31 -3.19
CA PRO A 331 23.81 20.86 -4.04
C PRO A 331 23.07 22.03 -4.69
N LEU A 332 22.65 21.84 -5.94
CA LEU A 332 21.72 22.72 -6.65
C LEU A 332 20.43 21.95 -6.91
N GLN A 333 19.39 22.26 -6.13
CA GLN A 333 18.12 21.54 -6.18
C GLN A 333 17.25 21.98 -7.37
N ILE A 334 16.69 21.01 -8.09
CA ILE A 334 15.75 21.21 -9.18
C ILE A 334 14.55 20.26 -9.00
N SER A 335 13.33 20.78 -9.11
CA SER A 335 12.12 19.97 -9.16
C SER A 335 11.73 19.72 -10.63
N LEU A 336 11.46 18.47 -11.01
CA LEU A 336 10.93 18.17 -12.34
C LEU A 336 9.50 18.67 -12.51
N ASP A 337 8.77 18.90 -11.42
CA ASP A 337 7.43 19.51 -11.47
C ASP A 337 7.46 20.93 -12.08
N ASP A 338 8.62 21.61 -12.07
CA ASP A 338 8.74 22.91 -12.75
C ASP A 338 8.89 22.81 -14.28
N TYR A 339 9.11 21.59 -14.80
CA TYR A 339 9.34 21.34 -16.23
C TYR A 339 8.12 20.72 -16.94
N PHE A 340 6.94 20.72 -16.32
CA PHE A 340 5.72 20.33 -17.03
C PHE A 340 5.51 21.18 -18.29
N VAL A 341 5.07 20.54 -19.37
CA VAL A 341 4.57 21.25 -20.56
C VAL A 341 3.25 21.95 -20.24
N ASP A 342 2.87 22.90 -21.09
CA ASP A 342 1.56 23.53 -20.99
C ASP A 342 0.44 22.48 -20.94
N ARG A 343 -0.61 22.74 -20.16
CA ARG A 343 -1.74 21.82 -19.95
C ARG A 343 -2.31 21.29 -21.26
N GLU A 344 -2.41 22.14 -22.28
CA GLU A 344 -2.92 21.77 -23.61
C GLU A 344 -2.00 20.81 -24.37
N GLN A 345 -0.71 20.80 -24.06
CA GLN A 345 0.31 19.91 -24.63
C GLN A 345 0.49 18.63 -23.82
N THR A 346 -0.11 18.54 -22.63
CA THR A 346 -0.04 17.34 -21.79
C THR A 346 -0.74 16.18 -22.53
N PRO A 347 -0.10 15.00 -22.63
CA PRO A 347 -0.72 13.83 -23.25
C PRO A 347 -2.08 13.51 -22.64
N ARG A 348 -2.96 12.90 -23.43
CA ARG A 348 -4.26 12.42 -22.94
C ARG A 348 -4.23 10.91 -22.77
N GLY A 349 -4.83 10.44 -21.68
CA GLY A 349 -5.04 9.02 -21.42
C GLY A 349 -6.20 8.46 -22.24
N ALA A 350 -6.46 7.15 -22.08
CA ALA A 350 -7.51 6.43 -22.81
C ALA A 350 -8.92 7.02 -22.60
N ASN A 351 -9.17 7.67 -21.47
CA ASN A 351 -10.47 8.26 -21.13
C ASN A 351 -10.60 9.72 -21.62
N GLY A 352 -9.61 10.25 -22.33
CA GLY A 352 -9.58 11.63 -22.80
C GLY A 352 -9.07 12.67 -21.79
N ASP A 353 -8.94 12.29 -20.51
CA ASP A 353 -8.34 13.12 -19.46
C ASP A 353 -6.82 13.31 -19.66
N TYR A 354 -6.27 14.41 -19.16
CA TYR A 354 -4.82 14.67 -19.19
C TYR A 354 -4.06 13.65 -18.32
N ASP A 355 -3.05 13.00 -18.90
CA ASP A 355 -2.14 12.06 -18.26
C ASP A 355 -0.89 12.78 -17.74
N TYR A 356 -1.03 13.40 -16.57
CA TYR A 356 0.08 14.06 -15.87
C TYR A 356 1.13 13.10 -15.32
N GLU A 357 0.87 11.79 -15.33
CA GLU A 357 1.83 10.77 -14.91
C GLU A 357 2.66 10.26 -16.12
N SER A 358 2.40 10.75 -17.33
CA SER A 358 3.22 10.46 -18.52
C SER A 358 4.54 11.21 -18.46
N ILE A 359 5.64 10.54 -18.82
CA ILE A 359 6.94 11.21 -18.96
C ILE A 359 6.90 12.35 -19.99
N TYR A 360 6.05 12.25 -21.00
CA TYR A 360 5.84 13.28 -22.01
C TYR A 360 5.02 14.48 -21.52
N ALA A 361 4.52 14.45 -20.29
CA ALA A 361 4.03 15.65 -19.63
C ALA A 361 5.18 16.57 -19.20
N LEU A 362 6.43 16.10 -19.22
CA LEU A 362 7.63 16.92 -18.98
C LEU A 362 8.27 17.39 -20.29
N ASN A 363 8.85 18.59 -20.27
CA ASN A 363 9.64 19.11 -21.38
C ASN A 363 11.05 18.50 -21.40
N LEU A 364 11.15 17.26 -21.88
CA LEU A 364 12.39 16.48 -21.92
C LEU A 364 13.52 17.18 -22.68
N LYS A 365 13.17 17.89 -23.76
CA LYS A 365 14.13 18.67 -24.55
C LYS A 365 14.77 19.76 -23.70
N LYS A 366 13.96 20.61 -23.06
CA LYS A 366 14.44 21.70 -22.20
C LYS A 366 15.25 21.17 -21.01
N ILE A 367 14.84 20.05 -20.41
CA ILE A 367 15.58 19.40 -19.32
C ILE A 367 17.00 19.04 -19.76
N ASN A 368 17.14 18.32 -20.88
CA ASN A 368 18.45 17.88 -21.38
C ASN A 368 19.32 19.06 -21.84
N GLU A 369 18.72 20.07 -22.49
CA GLU A 369 19.42 21.30 -22.87
C GLU A 369 19.99 22.02 -21.63
N GLN A 370 19.16 22.21 -20.60
CA GLN A 370 19.53 22.94 -19.39
C GLN A 370 20.53 22.16 -18.51
N PHE A 371 20.38 20.84 -18.37
CA PHE A 371 21.35 20.04 -17.60
C PHE A 371 22.72 20.04 -18.26
N ASN A 372 22.79 19.89 -19.59
CA ASN A 372 24.05 19.96 -20.32
C ASN A 372 24.68 21.36 -20.28
N ALA A 373 23.87 22.43 -20.37
CA ALA A 373 24.35 23.81 -20.20
C ALA A 373 24.98 24.01 -18.81
N LEU A 374 24.31 23.53 -17.75
CA LEU A 374 24.84 23.56 -16.39
C LEU A 374 26.15 22.77 -16.28
N PHE A 375 26.27 21.58 -16.87
CA PHE A 375 27.53 20.82 -16.85
C PHE A 375 28.68 21.50 -17.57
N ARG A 376 28.40 22.36 -18.57
CA ARG A 376 29.38 23.23 -19.23
C ARG A 376 29.69 24.51 -18.43
N GLY A 377 29.03 24.74 -17.30
CA GLY A 377 29.19 25.94 -16.46
C GLY A 377 28.46 27.16 -17.00
N GLU A 378 27.48 26.99 -17.90
CA GLU A 378 26.64 28.06 -18.41
C GLU A 378 25.57 28.47 -17.39
N GLU A 379 25.11 29.72 -17.45
CA GLU A 379 23.98 30.20 -16.66
C GLU A 379 22.67 29.92 -17.41
N ILE A 380 21.68 29.38 -16.69
CA ILE A 380 20.33 29.14 -17.21
C ILE A 380 19.30 29.88 -16.36
N GLU A 381 18.11 30.10 -16.92
CA GLU A 381 16.91 30.46 -16.15
C GLU A 381 16.00 29.24 -16.00
N LEU A 382 15.66 28.89 -14.76
CA LEU A 382 14.79 27.76 -14.47
C LEU A 382 13.34 28.08 -14.91
N PRO A 383 12.58 27.10 -15.41
CA PRO A 383 11.14 27.25 -15.55
C PRO A 383 10.46 27.22 -14.19
N LYS A 384 9.18 27.61 -14.16
CA LYS A 384 8.26 27.36 -13.06
C LYS A 384 6.92 26.95 -13.65
N TYR A 385 6.36 25.84 -13.19
CA TYR A 385 5.03 25.43 -13.62
C TYR A 385 3.96 25.95 -12.68
N ASN A 386 2.97 26.65 -13.24
CA ASN A 386 1.84 27.14 -12.48
C ASN A 386 0.68 26.14 -12.56
N PHE A 387 0.44 25.38 -11.48
CA PHE A 387 -0.62 24.36 -11.45
C PHE A 387 -2.04 24.93 -11.59
N GLN A 388 -2.27 26.20 -11.22
CA GLN A 388 -3.58 26.84 -11.33
C GLN A 388 -3.87 27.18 -12.80
N THR A 389 -2.96 27.91 -13.45
CA THR A 389 -3.12 28.31 -14.87
C THR A 389 -2.84 27.17 -15.84
N GLY A 390 -2.00 26.20 -15.44
CA GLY A 390 -1.55 25.09 -16.27
C GLY A 390 -0.50 25.50 -17.31
N LYS A 391 0.32 26.50 -17.01
CA LYS A 391 1.31 27.06 -17.96
C LYS A 391 2.73 26.98 -17.38
N SER A 392 3.69 26.73 -18.28
CA SER A 392 5.12 26.86 -17.97
C SER A 392 5.56 28.31 -18.13
N GLU A 393 6.11 28.89 -17.08
CA GLU A 393 6.53 30.29 -17.02
C GLU A 393 8.04 30.41 -16.75
N ALA A 394 8.63 31.57 -17.03
CA ALA A 394 9.98 31.89 -16.61
C ALA A 394 9.97 32.20 -15.10
N SER A 395 10.84 31.54 -14.33
CA SER A 395 10.81 31.68 -12.87
C SER A 395 11.47 32.96 -12.35
N GLY A 396 12.29 33.64 -13.17
CA GLY A 396 13.22 34.68 -12.73
C GLY A 396 14.44 34.15 -11.96
N LYS A 397 14.48 32.84 -11.65
CA LYS A 397 15.56 32.21 -10.90
C LYS A 397 16.64 31.70 -11.85
N ARG A 398 17.81 32.34 -11.79
CA ARG A 398 18.99 31.91 -12.55
C ARG A 398 19.83 30.91 -11.77
N LEU A 399 20.45 29.99 -12.48
CA LEU A 399 21.27 28.92 -11.92
C LEU A 399 22.54 28.73 -12.75
N LYS A 400 23.68 28.56 -12.09
CA LYS A 400 24.97 28.27 -12.70
C LYS A 400 25.70 27.23 -11.85
N MET A 401 26.35 26.26 -12.50
CA MET A 401 27.09 25.20 -11.81
C MET A 401 28.58 25.52 -11.73
N GLY A 402 29.13 25.49 -10.52
CA GLY A 402 30.56 25.59 -10.22
C GLY A 402 31.22 24.23 -9.96
N PRO A 403 32.53 24.21 -9.65
CA PRO A 403 33.31 22.98 -9.50
C PRO A 403 32.81 22.05 -8.37
N HIS A 404 32.39 22.64 -7.25
CA HIS A 404 31.91 21.93 -6.06
C HIS A 404 30.41 21.62 -6.09
N ASN A 405 29.73 21.96 -7.19
CA ASN A 405 28.30 21.73 -7.29
C ASN A 405 27.95 20.34 -7.80
N VAL A 406 26.78 19.86 -7.37
CA VAL A 406 26.07 18.69 -7.88
C VAL A 406 24.61 19.08 -8.06
N LEU A 407 24.01 18.72 -9.20
CA LEU A 407 22.56 18.89 -9.39
C LEU A 407 21.83 17.80 -8.59
N VAL A 408 20.85 18.19 -7.77
CA VAL A 408 19.97 17.25 -7.07
C VAL A 408 18.56 17.44 -7.62
N VAL A 409 18.12 16.48 -8.43
CA VAL A 409 16.88 16.57 -9.20
C VAL A 409 15.88 15.58 -8.63
N GLU A 410 14.69 16.06 -8.27
CA GLU A 410 13.62 15.20 -7.77
C GLU A 410 12.39 15.23 -8.66
N GLY A 411 11.74 14.08 -8.82
CA GLY A 411 10.46 13.97 -9.52
C GLY A 411 10.11 12.53 -9.83
N ILE A 412 8.84 12.29 -10.17
CA ILE A 412 8.33 10.91 -10.34
C ILE A 412 9.06 10.13 -11.46
N HIS A 413 9.57 10.82 -12.48
CA HIS A 413 10.30 10.23 -13.61
C HIS A 413 11.83 10.28 -13.49
N ALA A 414 12.39 10.73 -12.35
CA ALA A 414 13.83 10.98 -12.25
C ALA A 414 14.71 9.73 -12.51
N LEU A 415 14.18 8.52 -12.35
CA LEU A 415 14.88 7.26 -12.62
C LEU A 415 14.58 6.68 -14.01
N ASN A 416 13.66 7.28 -14.78
CA ASN A 416 13.35 6.81 -16.12
C ASN A 416 14.52 7.17 -17.08
N PRO A 417 15.15 6.19 -17.75
CA PRO A 417 16.29 6.43 -18.64
C PRO A 417 16.04 7.45 -19.75
N GLU A 418 14.79 7.59 -20.21
CA GLU A 418 14.42 8.54 -21.26
C GLU A 418 14.63 10.00 -20.82
N LEU A 419 14.44 10.30 -19.52
CA LEU A 419 14.64 11.64 -18.95
C LEU A 419 16.07 12.14 -19.15
N THR A 420 17.05 11.26 -18.96
CA THR A 420 18.49 11.58 -18.97
C THR A 420 19.22 10.91 -20.13
N SER A 421 18.53 10.68 -21.25
CA SER A 421 19.07 9.96 -22.40
C SER A 421 20.32 10.60 -23.02
N GLN A 422 20.54 11.91 -22.80
CA GLN A 422 21.71 12.65 -23.30
C GLN A 422 22.80 12.86 -22.23
N ILE A 423 22.68 12.23 -21.06
CA ILE A 423 23.61 12.44 -19.93
C ILE A 423 24.45 11.17 -19.73
N PRO A 424 25.80 11.27 -19.72
CA PRO A 424 26.67 10.12 -19.49
C PRO A 424 26.39 9.43 -18.15
N GLN A 425 26.24 8.11 -18.18
CA GLN A 425 25.92 7.28 -17.00
C GLN A 425 26.86 7.48 -15.80
N PRO A 426 28.20 7.62 -15.97
CA PRO A 426 29.11 7.81 -14.83
C PRO A 426 28.88 9.10 -14.04
N LEU A 427 28.16 10.08 -14.60
CA LEU A 427 27.84 11.35 -13.92
C LEU A 427 26.60 11.24 -13.02
N ILE A 428 25.86 10.14 -13.11
CA ILE A 428 24.53 9.99 -12.52
C ILE A 428 24.59 9.11 -11.27
N TYR A 429 23.92 9.54 -10.21
CA TYR A 429 23.58 8.74 -9.05
C TYR A 429 22.07 8.69 -8.86
N ARG A 430 21.48 7.52 -8.67
CA ARG A 430 20.04 7.32 -8.58
C ARG A 430 19.61 6.91 -7.19
N VAL A 431 18.66 7.65 -6.62
CA VAL A 431 18.00 7.34 -5.35
C VAL A 431 16.53 7.04 -5.62
N PHE A 432 16.08 5.84 -5.26
CA PHE A 432 14.66 5.54 -5.21
C PHE A 432 14.13 5.78 -3.79
N ALA A 433 13.16 6.68 -3.64
CA ALA A 433 12.54 7.04 -2.37
C ALA A 433 11.07 6.59 -2.36
N SER A 434 10.72 5.65 -1.49
CA SER A 434 9.36 5.10 -1.40
C SER A 434 8.91 4.91 0.04
N ALA A 435 7.62 5.08 0.31
CA ALA A 435 7.03 4.84 1.62
C ALA A 435 6.72 3.35 1.77
N LEU A 436 7.74 2.56 2.11
CA LEU A 436 7.66 1.12 2.27
C LEU A 436 7.25 0.80 3.71
N THR A 437 5.93 0.73 3.92
CA THR A 437 5.35 0.39 5.22
C THR A 437 5.70 -1.06 5.56
N THR A 438 6.48 -1.27 6.62
CA THR A 438 6.97 -2.60 7.05
C THR A 438 6.33 -3.09 8.35
N ILE A 439 5.52 -2.27 9.02
CA ILE A 439 4.75 -2.71 10.20
C ILE A 439 3.51 -3.48 9.73
N LEU A 440 3.21 -4.59 10.40
CA LEU A 440 2.06 -5.44 10.10
C LEU A 440 0.91 -5.15 11.06
N LEU A 441 -0.35 -5.44 10.71
CA LEU A 441 -1.43 -5.44 11.70
C LEU A 441 -1.20 -6.58 12.69
N ASP A 442 -1.01 -7.78 12.13
CA ASP A 442 -0.51 -8.99 12.79
C ASP A 442 0.21 -9.84 11.74
N THR A 443 0.78 -10.98 12.13
CA THR A 443 1.61 -11.81 11.26
C THR A 443 0.91 -12.32 9.99
N HIS A 444 -0.42 -12.38 9.92
CA HIS A 444 -1.16 -12.78 8.71
C HIS A 444 -1.89 -11.63 8.01
N ASN A 445 -1.79 -10.41 8.56
CA ASN A 445 -2.46 -9.22 8.04
C ASN A 445 -1.44 -8.11 7.78
N TYR A 446 -0.91 -8.06 6.56
CA TYR A 446 0.00 -7.00 6.12
C TYR A 446 -0.71 -5.65 5.92
N ILE A 447 0.07 -4.57 5.94
CA ILE A 447 -0.40 -3.21 5.63
C ILE A 447 0.07 -2.82 4.24
N PRO A 448 -0.84 -2.55 3.28
CA PRO A 448 -0.44 -2.12 1.95
C PRO A 448 0.33 -0.78 1.99
N THR A 449 1.52 -0.75 1.40
CA THR A 449 2.31 0.48 1.23
C THR A 449 1.52 1.57 0.49
N THR A 450 0.60 1.16 -0.37
CA THR A 450 -0.31 2.04 -1.11
C THR A 450 -1.28 2.79 -0.21
N ASP A 451 -1.71 2.21 0.90
CA ASP A 451 -2.67 2.85 1.81
C ASP A 451 -2.02 4.01 2.55
N ASN A 452 -0.80 3.80 3.07
CA ASN A 452 -0.02 4.87 3.69
C ASN A 452 0.21 6.03 2.72
N ARG A 453 0.61 5.73 1.48
CA ARG A 453 0.79 6.75 0.43
C ARG A 453 -0.50 7.49 0.07
N LEU A 454 -1.64 6.79 0.03
CA LEU A 454 -2.94 7.43 -0.20
C LEU A 454 -3.33 8.35 0.95
N LEU A 455 -3.11 7.94 2.21
CA LEU A 455 -3.33 8.79 3.39
C LEU A 455 -2.47 10.06 3.35
N ARG A 456 -1.16 9.91 3.07
CA ARG A 456 -0.25 11.04 2.82
C ARG A 456 -0.77 11.97 1.73
N ARG A 457 -1.25 11.39 0.62
CA ARG A 457 -1.81 12.14 -0.51
C ARG A 457 -3.06 12.92 -0.15
N ILE A 458 -4.02 12.30 0.54
CA ILE A 458 -5.27 12.95 0.97
C ILE A 458 -4.98 14.19 1.81
N ILE A 459 -4.06 14.08 2.78
CA ILE A 459 -3.69 15.21 3.64
C ILE A 459 -3.01 16.32 2.83
N ARG A 460 -2.02 15.96 1.99
CA ARG A 460 -1.28 16.93 1.17
C ARG A 460 -2.19 17.64 0.17
N ASP A 461 -2.98 16.88 -0.58
CA ASP A 461 -3.84 17.41 -1.64
C ASP A 461 -4.91 18.34 -1.05
N TYR A 462 -5.45 18.02 0.13
CA TYR A 462 -6.35 18.92 0.86
C TYR A 462 -5.66 20.23 1.27
N LYS A 463 -4.50 20.14 1.93
CA LYS A 463 -3.81 21.32 2.47
C LYS A 463 -3.21 22.25 1.43
N TYR A 464 -2.58 21.69 0.39
CA TYR A 464 -1.72 22.45 -0.51
C TYR A 464 -2.31 22.59 -1.92
N ARG A 465 -3.33 21.81 -2.27
CA ARG A 465 -3.92 21.81 -3.62
C ARG A 465 -5.42 22.11 -3.63
N GLY A 466 -6.07 22.26 -2.47
CA GLY A 466 -7.50 22.51 -2.37
C GLY A 466 -8.36 21.35 -2.89
N VAL A 467 -7.83 20.13 -2.87
CA VAL A 467 -8.51 18.93 -3.38
C VAL A 467 -9.00 18.10 -2.19
N ASN A 468 -10.30 17.81 -2.13
CA ASN A 468 -10.87 17.03 -1.03
C ASN A 468 -10.53 15.53 -1.12
N ALA A 469 -10.85 14.78 -0.06
CA ALA A 469 -10.56 13.34 0.01
C ALA A 469 -11.28 12.53 -1.07
N GLN A 470 -12.54 12.87 -1.37
CA GLN A 470 -13.33 12.20 -2.41
C GLN A 470 -12.61 12.27 -3.76
N GLU A 471 -12.23 13.46 -4.20
CA GLU A 471 -11.57 13.67 -5.48
C GLU A 471 -10.18 13.02 -5.53
N THR A 472 -9.45 13.02 -4.41
CA THR A 472 -8.16 12.34 -4.29
C THR A 472 -8.31 10.82 -4.47
N ILE A 473 -9.30 10.22 -3.80
CA ILE A 473 -9.60 8.78 -3.91
C ILE A 473 -10.03 8.45 -5.35
N ARG A 474 -10.87 9.29 -5.97
CA ARG A 474 -11.34 9.11 -7.36
C ARG A 474 -10.18 9.02 -8.36
N ARG A 475 -9.16 9.86 -8.20
CA ARG A 475 -7.98 9.90 -9.10
C ARG A 475 -6.94 8.82 -8.81
N TRP A 476 -6.98 8.20 -7.62
CA TRP A 476 -5.95 7.25 -7.17
C TRP A 476 -5.69 6.08 -8.15
N PRO A 477 -6.70 5.45 -8.79
CA PRO A 477 -6.45 4.38 -9.75
C PRO A 477 -5.62 4.82 -10.97
N SER A 478 -5.87 6.02 -11.51
CA SER A 478 -5.11 6.57 -12.63
C SER A 478 -3.65 6.82 -12.25
N VAL A 479 -3.42 7.37 -11.06
CA VAL A 479 -2.08 7.56 -10.51
C VAL A 479 -1.36 6.22 -10.40
N ARG A 480 -1.99 5.21 -9.80
CA ARG A 480 -1.41 3.87 -9.66
C ARG A 480 -1.06 3.24 -11.01
N ALA A 481 -1.88 3.47 -12.04
CA ALA A 481 -1.60 3.02 -13.39
C ALA A 481 -0.37 3.72 -14.00
N GLY A 482 -0.23 5.03 -13.78
CA GLY A 482 0.96 5.80 -14.17
C GLY A 482 2.23 5.30 -13.47
N GLU A 483 2.15 5.06 -12.16
CA GLU A 483 3.27 4.53 -11.37
C GLU A 483 3.75 3.16 -11.87
N ALA A 484 2.81 2.26 -12.17
CA ALA A 484 3.10 0.93 -12.72
C ALA A 484 3.76 0.96 -14.10
N LYS A 485 3.46 2.00 -14.90
CA LYS A 485 4.01 2.14 -16.24
C LYS A 485 5.36 2.86 -16.24
N TRP A 486 5.50 3.91 -15.45
CA TRP A 486 6.57 4.90 -15.64
C TRP A 486 7.57 5.00 -14.49
N ILE A 487 7.32 4.33 -13.36
CA ILE A 487 8.14 4.46 -12.14
C ILE A 487 8.66 3.11 -11.68
N PHE A 488 7.76 2.17 -11.34
CA PHE A 488 8.15 0.87 -10.79
C PHE A 488 9.06 0.03 -11.70
N PRO A 489 8.95 0.08 -13.05
CA PRO A 489 9.89 -0.63 -13.92
C PRO A 489 11.35 -0.18 -13.78
N PHE A 490 11.60 1.02 -13.25
CA PHE A 490 12.94 1.60 -13.14
C PHE A 490 13.48 1.64 -11.70
N GLN A 491 12.75 1.11 -10.72
CA GLN A 491 13.17 1.20 -9.32
C GLN A 491 14.45 0.43 -9.01
N GLU A 492 14.65 -0.73 -9.65
CA GLU A 492 15.86 -1.56 -9.49
C GLU A 492 17.10 -0.94 -10.18
N ASN A 493 16.92 0.09 -11.00
CA ASN A 493 18.03 0.86 -11.57
C ASN A 493 18.68 1.83 -10.56
N ALA A 494 18.10 1.97 -9.36
CA ALA A 494 18.62 2.87 -8.33
C ALA A 494 19.98 2.42 -7.80
N ASP A 495 20.90 3.37 -7.56
CA ASP A 495 22.16 3.11 -6.86
C ASP A 495 21.91 2.91 -5.35
N ALA A 496 20.95 3.66 -4.81
CA ALA A 496 20.49 3.52 -3.44
C ALA A 496 18.96 3.60 -3.36
N THR A 497 18.40 2.91 -2.37
CA THR A 497 16.98 3.03 -2.06
C THR A 497 16.79 3.52 -0.63
N PHE A 498 15.82 4.41 -0.47
CA PHE A 498 15.47 5.07 0.78
C PHE A 498 14.01 4.83 1.13
N ASN A 499 13.78 4.14 2.25
CA ASN A 499 12.44 3.98 2.78
C ASN A 499 12.04 5.24 3.55
N THR A 500 11.03 5.94 3.05
CA THR A 500 10.52 7.15 3.68
C THR A 500 9.41 6.88 4.69
N ALA A 501 8.98 5.62 4.85
CA ALA A 501 8.01 5.25 5.87
C ALA A 501 8.63 5.31 7.26
N MET A 502 7.84 5.76 8.23
CA MET A 502 8.25 5.85 9.64
C MET A 502 7.32 4.95 10.45
N LEU A 503 7.88 4.21 11.41
CA LEU A 503 7.14 3.21 12.18
C LEU A 503 5.87 3.77 12.84
N PHE A 504 5.94 5.01 13.32
CA PHE A 504 4.86 5.67 14.05
C PHE A 504 3.92 6.50 13.17
N GLU A 505 4.18 6.64 11.86
CA GLU A 505 3.54 7.70 11.08
C GLU A 505 2.01 7.57 11.00
N ILE A 506 1.50 6.33 10.89
CA ILE A 506 0.06 6.09 10.70
C ILE A 506 -0.71 6.61 11.93
N ALA A 507 -0.14 6.45 13.11
CA ALA A 507 -0.68 6.94 14.38
C ALA A 507 -0.71 8.47 14.47
N VAL A 508 0.15 9.18 13.74
CA VAL A 508 0.17 10.65 13.71
C VAL A 508 -0.74 11.17 12.60
N ILE A 509 -0.63 10.63 11.39
CA ILE A 509 -1.41 11.08 10.22
C ILE A 509 -2.91 10.80 10.41
N LYS A 510 -3.30 9.77 11.19
CA LYS A 510 -4.73 9.46 11.41
C LYS A 510 -5.52 10.64 11.98
N GLN A 511 -4.88 11.49 12.78
CA GLN A 511 -5.54 12.66 13.38
C GLN A 511 -5.96 13.69 12.32
N GLN A 512 -5.27 13.71 11.17
CA GLN A 512 -5.57 14.62 10.07
C GLN A 512 -6.34 13.93 8.94
N ALA A 513 -6.08 12.64 8.69
CA ALA A 513 -6.77 11.88 7.64
C ALA A 513 -8.22 11.57 8.00
N SER A 514 -8.51 11.16 9.26
CA SER A 514 -9.86 10.70 9.63
C SER A 514 -10.95 11.74 9.39
N PRO A 515 -10.80 13.02 9.81
CA PRO A 515 -11.81 14.05 9.56
C PRO A 515 -12.04 14.34 8.07
N LEU A 516 -11.03 14.12 7.21
CA LEU A 516 -11.15 14.31 5.76
C LEU A 516 -11.88 13.13 5.10
N LEU A 517 -11.63 11.91 5.58
CA LEU A 517 -12.29 10.70 5.09
C LEU A 517 -13.77 10.66 5.48
N GLU A 518 -14.11 11.16 6.68
CA GLU A 518 -15.49 11.25 7.17
C GLU A 518 -16.37 12.21 6.35
N GLN A 519 -15.77 13.16 5.63
CA GLN A 519 -16.48 14.08 4.75
C GLN A 519 -16.91 13.45 3.41
N VAL A 520 -16.41 12.26 3.07
CA VAL A 520 -16.82 11.56 1.85
C VAL A 520 -18.24 11.02 2.06
N PRO A 521 -19.23 11.43 1.25
CA PRO A 521 -20.63 11.07 1.49
C PRO A 521 -20.92 9.62 1.09
N GLU A 522 -21.83 8.94 1.81
CA GLU A 522 -22.16 7.52 1.60
C GLU A 522 -22.73 7.21 0.20
N ASN A 523 -23.33 8.20 -0.46
CA ASN A 523 -23.85 8.07 -1.83
C ASN A 523 -22.75 8.13 -2.91
N ALA A 524 -21.53 8.52 -2.57
CA ALA A 524 -20.41 8.58 -3.51
C ALA A 524 -19.71 7.21 -3.66
N PRO A 525 -19.30 6.80 -4.88
CA PRO A 525 -18.55 5.56 -5.09
C PRO A 525 -17.27 5.46 -4.26
N GLU A 526 -16.60 6.60 -4.02
CA GLU A 526 -15.35 6.71 -3.27
C GLU A 526 -15.51 6.38 -1.77
N TYR A 527 -16.74 6.41 -1.27
CA TYR A 527 -17.05 6.09 0.13
C TYR A 527 -16.53 4.71 0.54
N SER A 528 -16.53 3.73 -0.38
CA SER A 528 -16.02 2.39 -0.09
C SER A 528 -14.56 2.40 0.38
N GLU A 529 -13.71 3.17 -0.30
CA GLU A 529 -12.30 3.28 0.09
C GLU A 529 -12.14 4.17 1.32
N ALA A 530 -12.92 5.25 1.45
CA ALA A 530 -12.87 6.11 2.63
C ALA A 530 -13.24 5.35 3.91
N TYR A 531 -14.35 4.59 3.88
CA TYR A 531 -14.80 3.75 4.96
C TYR A 531 -13.77 2.65 5.33
N ARG A 532 -13.15 2.02 4.31
CA ARG A 532 -12.09 1.04 4.51
C ARG A 532 -10.86 1.64 5.20
N LEU A 533 -10.44 2.83 4.79
CA LEU A 533 -9.31 3.52 5.41
C LEU A 533 -9.65 3.93 6.86
N LEU A 534 -10.86 4.42 7.13
CA LEU A 534 -11.32 4.70 8.50
C LEU A 534 -11.29 3.46 9.39
N LYS A 535 -11.81 2.32 8.91
CA LYS A 535 -11.71 1.03 9.62
C LYS A 535 -10.26 0.66 9.92
N PHE A 536 -9.37 0.84 8.96
CA PHE A 536 -7.95 0.55 9.11
C PHE A 536 -7.28 1.47 10.16
N LEU A 537 -7.57 2.76 10.13
CA LEU A 537 -6.99 3.73 11.07
C LEU A 537 -7.41 3.49 12.52
N ARG A 538 -8.51 2.75 12.78
CA ARG A 538 -8.97 2.43 14.14
C ARG A 538 -8.03 1.51 14.90
N TYR A 539 -7.22 0.69 14.22
CA TYR A 539 -6.26 -0.19 14.90
C TYR A 539 -5.09 0.54 15.56
N PHE A 540 -4.83 1.80 15.21
CA PHE A 540 -3.68 2.54 15.73
C PHE A 540 -4.07 3.43 16.91
N ARG A 541 -3.31 3.35 18.01
CA ARG A 541 -3.35 4.38 19.05
C ARG A 541 -2.82 5.71 18.49
N PRO A 542 -3.52 6.83 18.69
CA PRO A 542 -3.11 8.11 18.11
C PRO A 542 -1.89 8.70 18.82
N ILE A 543 -0.98 9.32 18.07
CA ILE A 543 0.16 10.09 18.59
C ILE A 543 -0.01 11.56 18.22
N PRO A 544 0.09 12.51 19.18
CA PRO A 544 0.08 13.94 18.88
C PRO A 544 1.25 14.37 17.96
N ASN A 545 0.99 15.29 17.05
CA ASN A 545 2.02 15.78 16.10
C ASN A 545 3.05 16.75 16.72
N ARG A 546 2.91 17.13 17.99
CA ARG A 546 3.78 18.13 18.65
C ARG A 546 5.20 17.61 18.86
N ASP A 547 5.35 16.31 19.07
CA ASP A 547 6.62 15.67 19.41
C ASP A 547 7.45 15.31 18.15
N ILE A 548 6.92 15.61 16.96
CA ILE A 548 7.60 15.32 15.69
C ILE A 548 8.65 16.40 15.41
N PRO A 549 9.91 16.07 15.10
CA PRO A 549 10.92 17.08 14.78
C PRO A 549 10.52 17.96 13.57
N PRO A 550 10.93 19.24 13.52
CA PRO A 550 10.65 20.12 12.38
C PRO A 550 11.39 19.69 11.10
N THR A 551 12.44 18.88 11.22
CA THR A 551 13.21 18.30 10.11
C THR A 551 12.66 16.95 9.63
N SER A 552 11.66 16.39 10.32
CA SER A 552 11.06 15.10 9.96
C SER A 552 10.44 15.14 8.57
N LEU A 553 10.57 14.03 7.84
CA LEU A 553 9.91 13.87 6.54
C LEU A 553 8.38 14.00 6.63
N LEU A 554 7.80 13.64 7.77
CA LEU A 554 6.36 13.73 7.98
C LEU A 554 5.85 15.18 8.03
N ARG A 555 6.72 16.17 8.28
CA ARG A 555 6.34 17.59 8.32
C ARG A 555 5.86 18.12 6.96
N GLU A 556 6.21 17.44 5.87
CA GLU A 556 5.61 17.66 4.55
C GLU A 556 4.09 17.49 4.56
N PHE A 557 3.58 16.54 5.34
CA PHE A 557 2.15 16.22 5.43
C PHE A 557 1.49 16.90 6.63
N LEU A 558 2.21 16.96 7.75
CA LEU A 558 1.67 17.43 9.02
C LEU A 558 1.70 18.96 9.17
N GLY A 559 2.58 19.66 8.45
CA GLY A 559 2.92 21.07 8.67
C GLY A 559 3.95 21.27 9.79
N GLY A 560 4.48 22.49 9.91
CA GLY A 560 5.51 22.83 10.92
C GLY A 560 6.93 22.41 10.54
N SER A 561 7.23 22.32 9.24
CA SER A 561 8.57 21.98 8.75
C SER A 561 9.54 23.16 8.88
N SER A 562 10.82 22.88 9.17
CA SER A 562 11.89 23.87 9.00
C SER A 562 12.27 24.06 7.53
N PHE A 563 11.81 23.19 6.64
CA PHE A 563 12.01 23.30 5.20
C PHE A 563 10.92 24.15 4.53
N LYS A 564 11.33 24.96 3.55
CA LYS A 564 10.41 25.64 2.62
C LYS A 564 10.16 24.74 1.41
N TYR A 565 8.89 24.47 1.10
CA TYR A 565 8.49 23.58 0.01
C TYR A 565 8.16 24.36 -1.25
#